data_AF-A0A480BSS7-F1
#
_entry.id   AF-A0A480BSS7-F1
#
_cell.length_a   1.000
_cell.length_b   1.000
_cell.length_c   1.000
_cell.angle_alpha   90.00
_cell.angle_beta   90.00
_cell.angle_gamma   90.00
#
_symmetry.space_group_name_H-M   'P 1'
#
loop_
_entity.id
_entity.type
_entity.pdbx_description
1 polymer ?
#
loop_
_entity_poly.entity_id
_entity_poly.type
_entity_poly.pdbx_seq_one_letter_code
_entity_poly.pdbx_strand_id
1 'polypeptide(L)' 'MRLYEDRSAPNPRRVRVFMAEKGVTDIEFVRVSIADGGVLSEGFLRRNPLA' A
#
# COMPACT_ATOMS: atom_id res chain seq x y z
N MET A 1 -3.14 11.36 3.31
CA MET A 1 -2.80 10.55 2.09
C MET A 1 -3.25 9.09 2.28
N ARG A 2 -3.27 8.22 1.24
CA ARG A 2 -3.63 6.79 1.37
C ARG A 2 -2.48 5.86 0.99
N LEU A 3 -2.19 4.85 1.81
CA LEU A 3 -1.29 3.75 1.50
C LEU A 3 -2.10 2.45 1.37
N TYR A 4 -2.20 1.94 0.15
CA TYR A 4 -2.78 0.62 -0.12
C TYR A 4 -1.72 -0.45 0.11
N GLU A 5 -1.92 -1.32 1.10
CA GLU A 5 -0.88 -2.26 1.48
C GLU A 5 -1.36 -3.60 2.03
N ASP A 6 -0.49 -4.58 1.88
CA ASP A 6 -0.43 -5.76 2.73
C ASP A 6 0.75 -5.58 3.71
N ARG A 7 0.56 -5.87 4.99
CA ARG A 7 1.63 -5.75 6.00
C ARG A 7 2.82 -6.66 5.71
N SER A 8 2.58 -7.79 5.03
CA SER A 8 3.62 -8.74 4.63
C SER A 8 4.49 -8.23 3.47
N ALA A 9 3.98 -7.28 2.68
CA ALA A 9 4.65 -6.81 1.47
C ALA A 9 5.90 -5.96 1.79
N PRO A 10 7.04 -6.22 1.10
CA PRO A 10 8.28 -5.50 1.37
C PRO A 10 8.26 -4.05 0.91
N ASN A 11 7.60 -3.74 -0.20
CA ASN A 11 7.55 -2.38 -0.74
C ASN A 11 6.77 -1.41 0.17
N PRO A 12 5.52 -1.72 0.60
CA PRO A 12 4.83 -0.90 1.59
C PRO A 12 5.58 -0.76 2.91
N ARG A 13 6.33 -1.78 3.35
CA ARG A 13 7.20 -1.66 4.53
C ARG A 13 8.23 -0.55 4.38
N ARG A 14 8.91 -0.47 3.23
CA ARG A 14 9.88 0.61 2.95
C ARG A 14 9.22 1.98 2.97
N VAL A 15 7.99 2.07 2.43
CA VAL A 15 7.20 3.30 2.45
C VAL A 15 6.85 3.72 3.89
N ARG A 16 6.47 2.79 4.77
CA ARG A 16 6.24 3.07 6.20
C ARG A 16 7.49 3.60 6.91
N VAL A 17 8.66 3.02 6.65
CA VAL A 17 9.93 3.50 7.22
C VAL A 17 10.18 4.95 6.79
N PHE A 18 10.05 5.23 5.49
CA PHE A 18 10.21 6.59 4.97
C PHE A 18 9.21 7.59 5.59
N MET A 19 7.94 7.19 5.73
CA MET A 19 6.91 8.03 6.37
C MET A 19 7.28 8.35 7.82
N ALA A 20 7.73 7.35 8.58
CA ALA A 20 8.16 7.54 9.97
C ALA A 20 9.38 8.46 10.06
N GLU A 21 10.38 8.29 9.20
CA GLU A 21 11.57 9.16 9.15
C GLU A 21 11.23 10.62 8.81
N LYS A 22 10.19 10.85 8.02
CA LYS A 22 9.75 12.19 7.60
C LYS A 22 8.67 12.79 8.50
N GLY A 23 8.24 12.08 9.55
CA GLY A 23 7.17 12.55 10.43
C GLY A 23 5.80 12.66 9.74
N VAL A 24 5.57 11.88 8.69
CA VAL A 24 4.30 11.86 7.96
C VAL A 24 3.33 10.95 8.70
N THR A 25 2.34 11.55 9.38
CA THR A 25 1.41 10.83 10.26
C THR A 25 -0.03 10.80 9.75
N ASP A 26 -0.43 11.75 8.90
CA ASP A 26 -1.79 11.84 8.36
C ASP A 26 -2.00 10.93 7.13
N ILE A 27 -1.93 9.62 7.36
CA ILE A 27 -2.09 8.59 6.33
C ILE A 27 -3.08 7.51 6.73
N GLU A 28 -4.02 7.26 5.82
CA GLU A 28 -4.95 6.14 5.89
C GLU A 28 -4.29 4.89 5.29
N PHE A 29 -4.26 3.81 6.07
CA PHE A 29 -3.77 2.50 5.63
C PHE A 29 -4.94 1.67 5.12
N VAL A 30 -5.00 1.47 3.81
CA VAL A 30 -6.02 0.66 3.16
C VAL A 30 -5.48 -0.75 2.96
N ARG A 31 -6.09 -1.73 3.63
CA ARG A 31 -5.65 -3.13 3.51
C ARG A 31 -5.99 -3.68 2.13
N VAL A 32 -4.98 -4.21 1.44
CA VAL A 32 -5.11 -4.97 0.20
C VAL A 32 -4.41 -6.31 0.40
N SER A 33 -5.19 -7.37 0.61
CA SER A 33 -4.65 -8.71 0.84
C SER A 33 -4.02 -9.25 -0.44
N ILE A 34 -2.72 -9.57 -0.39
CA ILE A 34 -2.05 -10.23 -1.53
C ILE A 34 -2.48 -11.70 -1.59
N ALA A 35 -2.63 -12.35 -0.43
CA ALA A 35 -3.01 -13.76 -0.35
C ALA A 35 -4.38 -14.03 -0.99
N ASP A 36 -5.32 -13.08 -0.85
CA ASP A 36 -6.66 -13.19 -1.44
C ASP A 36 -6.72 -12.64 -2.88
N GLY A 37 -5.57 -12.34 -3.51
CA GLY A 37 -5.52 -11.80 -4.86
C GLY A 37 -6.01 -10.35 -5.00
N GLY A 38 -6.11 -9.59 -3.91
CA GLY A 38 -6.62 -8.21 -3.91
C GLY A 38 -5.81 -7.24 -4.77
N VAL A 39 -4.53 -7.53 -5.00
CA VAL A 39 -3.67 -6.76 -5.93
C VAL A 39 -4.05 -6.95 -7.40
N LEU A 40 -4.82 -8.00 -7.73
CA LEU A 40 -5.36 -8.25 -9.07
C LEU A 40 -6.80 -7.74 -9.22
N SER A 41 -7.39 -7.21 -8.14
CA SER A 41 -8.72 -6.61 -8.24
C SER A 41 -8.70 -5.44 -9.22
N GLU A 42 -9.73 -5.30 -10.05
CA GLU A 42 -9.80 -4.21 -11.02
C GLU A 42 -9.67 -2.83 -10.33
N GLY A 43 -10.19 -2.70 -9.12
CA GLY A 43 -10.09 -1.48 -8.33
C GLY A 43 -8.66 -1.13 -7.93
N PHE A 44 -7.77 -2.11 -7.74
CA PHE A 44 -6.36 -1.89 -7.47
C PHE A 44 -5.57 -1.66 -8.76
N LEU A 45 -5.83 -2.46 -9.80
CA LEU A 45 -5.17 -2.34 -11.11
C LEU A 45 -5.42 -0.95 -11.73
N ARG A 46 -6.65 -0.43 -11.67
CA ARG A 46 -6.96 0.93 -12.17
C ARG A 46 -6.18 2.06 -11.47
N ARG A 47 -5.63 1.81 -10.28
CA ARG A 47 -4.84 2.80 -9.52
C ARG A 47 -3.35 2.72 -9.83
N ASN A 48 -2.87 1.58 -10.31
CA ASN A 48 -1.47 1.36 -10.59
C ASN A 48 -1.25 1.39 -12.11
N PRO A 49 -0.69 2.49 -12.66
CA PRO A 49 -0.47 2.61 -14.10
C PRO A 49 0.59 1.65 -14.66
N LEU A 50 1.31 0.93 -13.78
CA LEU A 50 2.31 -0.07 -14.14
C LEU A 50 1.78 -1.52 -14.04
N ALA A 51 0.48 -1.68 -13.80
CA ALA A 51 -0.15 -2.98 -13.58
C ALA A 51 -0.53 -3.69 -14.89
#